data_AF-A0A1G0RF47-F1
#
_entry.id   AF-A0A1G0RF47-F1
#
_cell.length_a   1.000
_cell.length_b   1.000
_cell.length_c   1.000
_cell.angle_alpha   90.00
_cell.angle_beta   90.00
_cell.angle_gamma   90.00
#
_symmetry.space_group_name_H-M   'P 1'
#
loop_
_entity.id
_entity.type
_entity.pdbx_description
1 polymer ?
#
loop_
_entity_poly.entity_id
_entity_poly.type
_entity_poly.pdbx_seq_one_letter_code
_entity_poly.pdbx_strand_id
1 'polypeptide(L)'
;MKQKNIIQLLEKPIKNYVKNMINHPLHKAVADIFDDIKGKFNFSYFEILKDEACGGNKHLPFFLNFKPSRDSAVSNVDLMILKNNKVKLVCEIEESGFNPTKIFGKIFSTASAKVCRLYENQNHRYLDFDNNAIFLQIICNESFQENSLKEQQGMIIENEINSKLINYNSWIKKYRLIYGNVADAKPNGELYKELERIIKSL
;
A
#
# COMPACT_ATOMS: atom_id res chain seq x y z
N MET A 1 17.83 -44.24 16.00
CA MET A 1 18.32 -43.42 14.87
C MET A 1 17.18 -43.00 13.91
N LYS A 2 16.06 -42.42 14.41
CA LYS A 2 14.90 -42.04 13.57
C LYS A 2 14.24 -40.67 13.91
N GLN A 3 14.79 -39.87 14.83
CA GLN A 3 14.21 -38.56 15.18
C GLN A 3 14.77 -37.37 14.37
N LYS A 4 15.94 -37.50 13.73
CA LYS A 4 16.56 -36.40 12.96
C LYS A 4 15.85 -36.07 11.64
N ASN A 5 15.05 -37.00 11.08
CA ASN A 5 14.39 -36.78 9.78
C ASN A 5 13.04 -36.04 9.88
N ILE A 6 12.33 -36.10 11.02
CA ILE A 6 11.01 -35.47 11.16
C ILE A 6 11.14 -33.94 11.33
N ILE A 7 12.17 -33.47 12.04
CA ILE A 7 12.40 -32.03 12.25
C ILE A 7 12.75 -31.33 10.93
N GLN A 8 13.60 -31.93 10.08
CA GLN A 8 13.93 -31.37 8.75
C GLN A 8 12.74 -31.35 7.78
N LEU A 9 11.78 -32.28 7.92
CA LEU A 9 10.56 -32.33 7.10
C LEU A 9 9.51 -31.29 7.54
N LEU A 10 9.54 -30.83 8.79
CA LEU A 10 8.62 -29.80 9.31
C LEU A 10 9.18 -28.37 9.16
N GLU A 11 10.50 -28.19 9.10
CA GLU A 11 11.11 -26.86 8.91
C GLU A 11 10.91 -26.28 7.50
N LYS A 12 10.86 -27.12 6.46
CA LYS A 12 10.64 -26.66 5.06
C LYS A 12 9.22 -26.12 4.82
N PRO A 13 8.13 -26.81 5.24
CA PRO A 13 6.77 -26.27 5.13
C PRO A 13 6.58 -24.98 5.92
N ILE A 14 7.14 -24.90 7.14
CA ILE A 14 7.03 -23.70 7.98
C ILE A 14 7.81 -22.54 7.36
N LYS A 15 9.03 -22.76 6.85
CA LYS A 15 9.77 -21.70 6.13
C LYS A 15 9.06 -21.25 4.86
N ASN A 16 8.45 -22.15 4.09
CA ASN A 16 7.67 -21.77 2.91
C ASN A 16 6.36 -21.05 3.28
N TYR A 17 5.71 -21.41 4.38
CA TYR A 17 4.52 -20.74 4.89
C TYR A 17 4.84 -19.34 5.43
N VAL A 18 5.93 -19.20 6.18
CA VAL A 18 6.43 -17.90 6.65
C VAL A 18 6.94 -17.04 5.49
N LYS A 19 7.60 -17.63 4.48
CA LYS A 19 8.03 -16.92 3.27
C LYS A 19 6.84 -16.48 2.38
N ASN A 20 5.79 -17.29 2.29
CA ASN A 20 4.53 -16.92 1.63
C ASN A 20 3.72 -15.88 2.41
N MET A 21 3.87 -15.82 3.75
CA MET A 21 3.34 -14.71 4.56
C MET A 21 4.13 -13.41 4.41
N ILE A 22 5.43 -13.48 4.08
CA ILE A 22 6.29 -12.30 3.91
C ILE A 22 6.04 -11.61 2.56
N ASN A 23 5.58 -12.33 1.53
CA ASN A 23 5.29 -11.78 0.21
C ASN A 23 3.93 -12.29 -0.30
N HIS A 24 2.83 -11.74 0.24
CA HIS A 24 1.51 -12.08 -0.28
C HIS A 24 1.43 -11.70 -1.77
N PRO A 25 1.02 -12.61 -2.68
CA PRO A 25 1.13 -12.39 -4.13
C PRO A 25 0.42 -11.14 -4.66
N LEU A 26 -0.61 -10.68 -3.93
CA LEU A 26 -1.33 -9.43 -4.24
C LEU A 26 -0.39 -8.21 -4.30
N HIS A 27 0.64 -8.11 -3.45
CA HIS A 27 1.58 -6.98 -3.48
C HIS A 27 2.29 -6.86 -4.81
N LYS A 28 2.86 -7.97 -5.26
CA LYS A 28 3.54 -8.01 -6.55
C LYS A 28 2.56 -7.73 -7.69
N ALA A 29 1.38 -8.33 -7.65
CA ALA A 29 0.36 -8.12 -8.67
C ALA A 29 -0.10 -6.65 -8.76
N VAL A 30 -0.34 -5.99 -7.63
CA VAL A 30 -0.65 -4.55 -7.59
C VAL A 30 0.52 -3.73 -8.13
N ALA A 31 1.75 -3.99 -7.67
CA ALA A 31 2.92 -3.26 -8.13
C ALA A 31 3.13 -3.37 -9.65
N ASP A 32 2.88 -4.53 -10.24
CA ASP A 32 2.97 -4.75 -11.69
C ASP A 32 1.92 -3.93 -12.46
N ILE A 33 0.71 -3.74 -11.91
CA ILE A 33 -0.31 -2.85 -12.50
C ILE A 33 0.20 -1.40 -12.55
N PHE A 34 0.81 -0.92 -11.46
CA PHE A 34 1.36 0.43 -11.40
C PHE A 34 2.46 0.65 -12.45
N ASP A 35 3.35 -0.33 -12.62
CA ASP A 35 4.41 -0.29 -13.64
C ASP A 35 3.81 -0.32 -15.07
N ASP A 36 2.84 -1.19 -15.34
CA ASP A 36 2.16 -1.30 -16.64
C ASP A 36 1.44 0.00 -17.03
N ILE A 37 0.65 0.57 -16.10
CA ILE A 37 -0.05 1.85 -16.32
C ILE A 37 0.95 2.98 -16.60
N LYS A 38 2.04 3.07 -15.83
CA LYS A 38 3.07 4.09 -16.07
C LYS A 38 3.70 3.95 -17.46
N GLY A 39 3.99 2.72 -17.88
CA GLY A 39 4.50 2.43 -19.22
C GLY A 39 3.49 2.81 -20.31
N LYS A 40 2.24 2.40 -20.15
CA LYS A 40 1.14 2.62 -21.10
C LYS A 40 0.83 4.10 -21.36
N PHE A 41 0.85 4.94 -20.33
CA PHE A 41 0.52 6.37 -20.45
C PHE A 41 1.73 7.29 -20.52
N ASN A 42 2.95 6.74 -20.51
CA ASN A 42 4.21 7.48 -20.58
C ASN A 42 4.30 8.64 -19.57
N PHE A 43 3.97 8.38 -18.31
CA PHE A 43 4.07 9.38 -17.24
C PHE A 43 5.54 9.58 -16.82
N SER A 44 6.28 10.34 -17.62
CA SER A 44 7.71 10.65 -17.38
C SER A 44 7.97 11.44 -16.10
N TYR A 45 6.97 12.17 -15.59
CA TYR A 45 7.01 12.92 -14.35
C TYR A 45 6.58 12.13 -13.12
N PHE A 46 6.22 10.84 -13.28
CA PHE A 46 5.95 9.92 -12.17
C PHE A 46 7.16 9.07 -11.84
N GLU A 47 7.53 9.07 -10.56
CA GLU A 47 8.43 8.08 -9.98
C GLU A 47 7.60 7.13 -9.12
N ILE A 48 7.67 5.82 -9.39
CA ILE A 48 7.03 4.80 -8.57
C ILE A 48 8.08 4.23 -7.63
N LEU A 49 7.83 4.33 -6.34
CA LEU A 49 8.65 3.75 -5.29
C LEU A 49 7.90 2.60 -4.65
N LYS A 50 8.60 1.48 -4.46
CA LYS A 50 8.04 0.21 -4.02
C LYS A 50 8.83 -0.31 -2.84
N ASP A 51 8.12 -0.88 -1.88
CA ASP A 51 8.69 -1.68 -0.81
C ASP A 51 9.16 -3.05 -1.33
N GLU A 52 9.71 -3.89 -0.45
CA GLU A 52 10.17 -5.23 -0.81
C GLU A 52 9.02 -6.17 -1.22
N ALA A 53 7.87 -6.12 -0.55
CA ALA A 53 6.72 -6.97 -0.86
C ALA A 53 6.16 -6.66 -2.27
N CYS A 54 6.21 -5.39 -2.67
CA CYS A 54 5.89 -4.92 -4.02
C CYS A 54 7.01 -5.16 -5.06
N GLY A 55 8.09 -5.87 -4.70
CA GLY A 55 9.21 -6.16 -5.59
C GLY A 55 10.16 -4.98 -5.83
N GLY A 56 10.13 -3.98 -4.96
CA GLY A 56 11.14 -2.94 -4.85
C GLY A 56 12.31 -3.37 -3.96
N ASN A 57 13.13 -2.40 -3.59
CA ASN A 57 14.34 -2.59 -2.78
C ASN A 57 14.51 -1.51 -1.71
N LYS A 58 13.41 -0.83 -1.35
CA LYS A 58 13.42 0.30 -0.42
C LYS A 58 12.48 0.00 0.74
N HIS A 59 12.78 0.61 1.88
CA HIS A 59 11.72 0.92 2.84
C HIS A 59 11.18 2.30 2.52
N LEU A 60 9.89 2.48 2.75
CA LEU A 60 9.16 3.71 2.48
C LEU A 60 8.61 4.32 3.79
N PRO A 61 9.46 4.67 4.77
CA PRO A 61 9.01 5.07 6.10
C PRO A 61 8.55 6.53 6.17
N PHE A 62 7.47 6.74 6.92
CA PHE A 62 6.87 8.04 7.22
C PHE A 62 7.07 8.39 8.70
N PHE A 63 7.27 9.67 8.98
CA PHE A 63 7.64 10.17 10.31
C PHE A 63 6.80 11.37 10.76
N LEU A 64 6.54 11.49 12.07
CA LEU A 64 5.76 12.58 12.68
C LEU A 64 6.51 13.90 12.83
N ASN A 65 7.82 13.91 12.61
CA ASN A 65 8.66 15.09 12.76
C ASN A 65 9.69 15.20 11.62
N PHE A 66 10.18 16.42 11.39
CA PHE A 66 11.21 16.70 10.37
C PHE A 66 12.61 16.19 10.76
N LYS A 67 12.75 15.52 11.91
CA LYS A 67 14.00 14.88 12.37
C LYS A 67 13.77 13.36 12.49
N PRO A 68 13.72 12.62 11.37
CA PRO A 68 13.29 11.23 11.37
C PRO A 68 14.17 10.30 12.21
N SER A 69 13.52 9.54 13.07
CA SER A 69 14.12 8.61 14.01
C SER A 69 13.13 7.48 14.32
N ARG A 70 13.58 6.44 15.02
CA ARG A 70 12.74 5.25 15.29
C ARG A 70 11.52 5.56 16.15
N ASP A 71 11.65 6.50 17.08
CA ASP A 71 10.58 7.01 17.94
C ASP A 71 9.55 7.86 17.20
N SER A 72 9.91 8.45 16.05
CA SER A 72 9.00 9.26 15.24
C SER A 72 8.43 8.54 14.01
N ALA A 73 8.88 7.30 13.74
CA ALA A 73 8.37 6.48 12.65
C ALA A 73 6.94 6.02 12.95
N VAL A 74 6.03 6.15 11.98
CA VAL A 74 4.60 5.82 12.16
C VAL A 74 4.04 4.84 11.15
N SER A 75 4.57 4.82 9.93
CA SER A 75 4.18 3.85 8.92
C SER A 75 5.33 3.56 7.97
N ASN A 76 5.24 2.42 7.29
CA ASN A 76 6.10 2.02 6.20
C ASN A 76 5.17 1.46 5.12
N VAL A 77 5.00 2.22 4.05
CA VAL A 77 3.94 1.97 3.07
C VAL A 77 4.43 1.00 2.00
N ASP A 78 3.51 0.31 1.33
CA ASP A 78 3.88 -0.71 0.35
C ASP A 78 4.34 -0.07 -0.99
N LEU A 79 3.67 0.99 -1.42
CA LEU A 79 3.98 1.68 -2.66
C LEU A 79 3.64 3.17 -2.57
N MET A 80 4.40 4.02 -3.26
CA MET A 80 4.01 5.42 -3.47
C MET A 80 4.35 5.91 -4.88
N ILE A 81 3.59 6.90 -5.36
CA ILE A 81 3.90 7.67 -6.56
C ILE A 81 4.37 9.05 -6.15
N LEU A 82 5.53 9.45 -6.67
CA LEU A 82 5.95 10.83 -6.66
C LEU A 82 5.55 11.52 -7.96
N LYS A 83 4.95 12.71 -7.86
CA LYS A 83 4.72 13.62 -8.99
C LYS A 83 5.52 14.89 -8.71
N ASN A 84 6.38 15.30 -9.65
CA ASN A 84 7.25 16.47 -9.46
C ASN A 84 8.05 16.42 -8.14
N ASN A 85 8.60 15.25 -7.80
CA ASN A 85 9.38 15.01 -6.58
C ASN A 85 8.62 15.16 -5.25
N LYS A 86 7.28 15.18 -5.28
CA LYS A 86 6.43 15.18 -4.08
C LYS A 86 5.56 13.93 -4.03
N VAL A 87 5.31 13.41 -2.84
CA VAL A 87 4.41 12.26 -2.64
C VAL A 87 2.99 12.65 -3.06
N LYS A 88 2.48 12.05 -4.13
CA LYS A 88 1.17 12.34 -4.72
C LYS A 88 0.15 11.24 -4.47
N LEU A 89 0.60 10.00 -4.40
CA LEU A 89 -0.22 8.86 -4.01
C LEU A 89 0.57 7.96 -3.08
N VAL A 90 -0.08 7.47 -2.03
CA VAL A 90 0.38 6.36 -1.19
C VAL A 90 -0.59 5.20 -1.36
N CYS A 91 -0.06 3.99 -1.49
CA CYS A 91 -0.81 2.76 -1.57
C CYS A 91 -0.42 1.82 -0.44
N GLU A 92 -1.42 1.34 0.29
CA GLU A 92 -1.28 0.29 1.30
C GLU A 92 -2.20 -0.89 0.98
N ILE A 93 -1.68 -2.09 1.13
CA ILE A 93 -2.34 -3.36 0.84
C ILE A 93 -2.62 -4.04 2.18
N GLU A 94 -3.84 -4.55 2.34
CA GLU A 94 -4.29 -5.23 3.55
C GLU A 94 -4.74 -6.65 3.19
N GLU A 95 -3.89 -7.63 3.52
CA GLU A 95 -4.13 -9.03 3.15
C GLU A 95 -4.94 -9.78 4.21
N SER A 96 -5.06 -9.25 5.42
CA SER A 96 -5.88 -9.88 6.47
C SER A 96 -7.38 -9.69 6.27
N GLY A 97 -7.78 -9.10 5.14
CA GLY A 97 -9.16 -8.86 4.75
C GLY A 97 -9.76 -7.63 5.43
N PHE A 98 -11.08 -7.63 5.60
CA PHE A 98 -11.81 -6.47 6.04
C PHE A 98 -11.76 -6.29 7.57
N ASN A 99 -10.87 -5.42 8.05
CA ASN A 99 -10.77 -5.03 9.45
C ASN A 99 -10.83 -3.51 9.59
N PRO A 100 -11.95 -2.93 10.07
CA PRO A 100 -12.09 -1.48 10.20
C PRO A 100 -10.97 -0.81 11.00
N THR A 101 -10.53 -1.40 12.11
CA THR A 101 -9.47 -0.82 12.95
C THR A 101 -8.15 -0.70 12.17
N LYS A 102 -7.79 -1.71 11.39
CA LYS A 102 -6.60 -1.65 10.52
C LYS A 102 -6.77 -0.65 9.39
N ILE A 103 -7.97 -0.61 8.78
CA ILE A 103 -8.33 0.37 7.74
C ILE A 103 -8.11 1.79 8.25
N PHE A 104 -8.76 2.17 9.36
CA PHE A 104 -8.60 3.49 9.96
C PHE A 104 -7.16 3.76 10.41
N GLY A 105 -6.47 2.76 10.97
CA GLY A 105 -5.10 2.92 11.47
C GLY A 105 -4.08 3.26 10.38
N LYS A 106 -4.14 2.60 9.23
CA LYS A 106 -3.19 2.81 8.10
C LYS A 106 -3.31 4.22 7.51
N ILE A 107 -4.54 4.69 7.25
CA ILE A 107 -4.75 6.07 6.78
C ILE A 107 -4.35 7.08 7.85
N PHE A 108 -4.76 6.89 9.11
CA PHE A 108 -4.52 7.88 10.16
C PHE A 108 -3.03 8.08 10.41
N SER A 109 -2.28 6.98 10.58
CA SER A 109 -0.82 7.03 10.77
C SER A 109 -0.10 7.77 9.64
N THR A 110 -0.45 7.45 8.39
CA THR A 110 0.17 8.09 7.21
C THR A 110 -0.25 9.55 7.06
N ALA A 111 -1.52 9.88 7.30
CA ALA A 111 -2.04 11.25 7.25
C ALA A 111 -1.40 12.16 8.32
N SER A 112 -1.03 11.60 9.48
CA SER A 112 -0.35 12.32 10.56
C SER A 112 1.14 12.59 10.28
N ALA A 113 1.74 11.93 9.29
CA ALA A 113 3.14 12.10 8.97
C ALA A 113 3.44 13.53 8.47
N LYS A 114 4.65 14.00 8.74
CA LYS A 114 5.18 15.31 8.28
C LYS A 114 6.27 15.18 7.23
N VAL A 115 6.93 14.03 7.15
CA VAL A 115 8.01 13.78 6.19
C VAL A 115 8.15 12.29 5.90
N CYS A 116 8.58 11.97 4.68
CA CYS A 116 9.08 10.65 4.32
C CYS A 116 10.60 10.74 4.13
N ARG A 117 11.35 9.76 4.66
CA ARG A 117 12.81 9.71 4.52
C ARG A 117 13.23 8.38 3.92
N LEU A 118 13.79 8.44 2.72
CA LEU A 118 14.37 7.30 2.04
C LEU A 118 15.88 7.21 2.33
N TYR A 119 16.40 5.99 2.35
CA TYR A 119 17.83 5.73 2.38
C TYR A 119 18.26 5.22 1.00
N GLU A 120 19.08 6.01 0.30
CA GLU A 120 19.48 5.75 -1.09
C GLU A 120 20.96 6.08 -1.26
N ASN A 121 21.75 5.15 -1.79
CA ASN A 121 23.18 5.36 -2.09
C ASN A 121 23.98 5.96 -0.91
N GLN A 122 23.78 5.40 0.29
CA GLN A 122 24.39 5.85 1.54
C GLN A 122 23.98 7.26 2.01
N ASN A 123 22.98 7.87 1.37
CA ASN A 123 22.46 9.18 1.69
C ASN A 123 20.97 9.13 2.08
N HIS A 124 20.49 10.23 2.67
CA HIS A 124 19.09 10.39 3.00
C HIS A 124 18.41 11.32 1.99
N ARG A 125 17.36 10.83 1.33
CA ARG A 125 16.46 11.64 0.51
C ARG A 125 15.20 11.92 1.31
N TYR A 126 14.91 13.20 1.52
CA TYR A 126 13.70 13.65 2.19
C TYR A 126 12.65 14.03 1.13
N LEU A 127 11.46 13.47 1.26
CA LEU A 127 10.36 13.73 0.36
C LEU A 127 9.33 14.63 1.03
N ASP A 128 8.95 15.69 0.32
CA ASP A 128 7.83 16.54 0.67
C ASP A 128 6.51 15.93 0.14
N PHE A 129 5.39 16.41 0.66
CA PHE A 129 4.07 15.92 0.33
C PHE A 129 3.33 16.87 -0.58
N ASP A 130 2.63 16.33 -1.57
CA ASP A 130 1.64 17.10 -2.32
C ASP A 130 0.46 17.40 -1.40
N ASN A 131 0.00 18.65 -1.37
CA ASN A 131 -1.10 19.07 -0.48
C ASN A 131 -2.48 18.59 -0.94
N ASN A 132 -2.54 17.83 -2.04
CA ASN A 132 -3.71 17.18 -2.58
C ASN A 132 -3.40 15.71 -2.91
N ALA A 133 -2.68 15.02 -2.02
CA ALA A 133 -2.32 13.63 -2.21
C ALA A 133 -3.51 12.68 -2.01
N ILE A 134 -3.41 11.50 -2.63
CA ILE A 134 -4.37 10.41 -2.48
C ILE A 134 -3.77 9.31 -1.60
N PHE A 135 -4.53 8.84 -0.62
CA PHE A 135 -4.25 7.57 0.05
C PHE A 135 -5.16 6.51 -0.52
N LEU A 136 -4.54 5.46 -1.05
CA LEU A 136 -5.19 4.32 -1.62
C LEU A 136 -4.97 3.13 -0.69
N GLN A 137 -6.06 2.47 -0.31
CA GLN A 137 -5.99 1.23 0.44
C GLN A 137 -6.68 0.12 -0.34
N ILE A 138 -5.96 -0.98 -0.54
CA ILE A 138 -6.44 -2.16 -1.27
C ILE A 138 -6.68 -3.28 -0.28
N ILE A 139 -7.92 -3.78 -0.20
CA ILE A 139 -8.28 -4.90 0.66
C ILE A 139 -8.31 -6.18 -0.14
N CYS A 140 -7.56 -7.18 0.31
CA CYS A 140 -7.65 -8.53 -0.22
C CYS A 140 -9.04 -9.10 0.06
N ASN A 141 -9.79 -9.40 -1.00
CA ASN A 141 -11.17 -9.89 -0.90
C ASN A 141 -11.30 -11.42 -1.02
N GLU A 142 -10.19 -12.17 -1.05
CA GLU A 142 -10.21 -13.65 -1.15
C GLU A 142 -11.01 -14.32 -0.03
N SER A 143 -11.08 -13.68 1.14
CA SER A 143 -11.80 -14.18 2.32
C SER A 143 -13.26 -13.73 2.39
N PHE A 144 -13.76 -13.02 1.38
CA PHE A 144 -15.12 -12.49 1.40
C PHE A 144 -16.09 -13.62 1.02
N GLN A 145 -17.13 -13.78 1.82
CA GLN A 145 -18.22 -14.70 1.49
C GLN A 145 -19.06 -14.09 0.37
N GLU A 146 -19.64 -14.95 -0.45
CA GLU A 146 -20.65 -14.55 -1.43
C GLU A 146 -21.79 -13.80 -0.71
N ASN A 147 -22.28 -12.72 -1.31
CA ASN A 147 -23.30 -11.82 -0.75
C ASN A 147 -22.90 -11.09 0.56
N SER A 148 -21.60 -11.03 0.88
CA SER A 148 -21.13 -10.23 2.01
C SER A 148 -21.41 -8.74 1.82
N LEU A 149 -21.80 -8.05 2.90
CA LEU A 149 -22.00 -6.60 2.92
C LEU A 149 -20.69 -5.81 3.11
N LYS A 150 -19.53 -6.46 3.10
CA LYS A 150 -18.23 -5.82 3.38
C LYS A 150 -17.89 -4.68 2.40
N GLU A 151 -18.20 -4.86 1.12
CA GLU A 151 -17.94 -3.80 0.12
C GLU A 151 -18.84 -2.58 0.37
N GLN A 152 -20.12 -2.81 0.67
CA GLN A 152 -21.05 -1.74 1.06
C GLN A 152 -20.60 -1.04 2.35
N GLN A 153 -20.16 -1.82 3.34
CA GLN A 153 -19.61 -1.27 4.58
C GLN A 153 -18.38 -0.41 4.30
N GLY A 154 -17.47 -0.85 3.43
CA GLY A 154 -16.29 -0.06 3.13
C GLY A 154 -16.58 1.15 2.25
N MET A 155 -17.63 1.17 1.44
CA MET A 155 -18.12 2.42 0.80
C MET A 155 -18.53 3.45 1.85
N ILE A 156 -19.25 3.02 2.90
CA ILE A 156 -19.62 3.89 4.02
C ILE A 156 -18.36 4.41 4.72
N ILE A 157 -17.38 3.52 5.01
CA ILE A 157 -16.11 3.90 5.64
C ILE A 157 -15.32 4.88 4.77
N GLU A 158 -15.22 4.64 3.46
CA GLU A 158 -14.53 5.53 2.52
C GLU A 158 -15.14 6.93 2.53
N ASN A 159 -16.47 7.02 2.49
CA ASN A 159 -17.18 8.29 2.56
C ASN A 159 -16.94 9.02 3.89
N GLU A 160 -17.03 8.30 5.01
CA GLU A 160 -16.78 8.86 6.34
C GLU A 160 -15.35 9.39 6.46
N ILE A 161 -14.34 8.61 6.06
CA ILE A 161 -12.93 9.05 6.08
C ILE A 161 -12.74 10.31 5.24
N ASN A 162 -13.25 10.32 4.01
CA ASN A 162 -13.17 11.51 3.14
C ASN A 162 -13.84 12.75 3.77
N SER A 163 -14.99 12.58 4.42
CA SER A 163 -15.68 13.69 5.10
C SER A 163 -14.84 14.28 6.25
N LYS A 164 -14.07 13.44 6.96
CA LYS A 164 -13.21 13.87 8.06
C LYS A 164 -11.87 14.43 7.59
N LEU A 165 -11.31 13.90 6.51
CA LEU A 165 -10.04 14.38 5.94
C LEU A 165 -10.10 15.85 5.50
N ILE A 166 -11.28 16.38 5.14
CA ILE A 166 -11.44 17.80 4.82
C ILE A 166 -11.11 18.68 6.04
N ASN A 167 -11.51 18.24 7.24
CA ASN A 167 -11.34 18.98 8.49
C ASN A 167 -9.98 18.71 9.15
N TYR A 168 -9.41 17.55 8.89
CA TYR A 168 -8.06 17.21 9.30
C TYR A 168 -7.11 17.95 8.36
N ASN A 169 -6.31 18.91 8.83
CA ASN A 169 -5.37 19.68 7.99
C ASN A 169 -4.19 18.81 7.47
N SER A 170 -4.51 17.67 6.86
CA SER A 170 -3.62 16.68 6.30
C SER A 170 -3.27 17.02 4.86
N TRP A 171 -2.10 16.56 4.43
CA TRP A 171 -1.66 16.59 3.04
C TRP A 171 -2.43 15.57 2.16
N ILE A 172 -3.04 14.56 2.78
CA ILE A 172 -3.94 13.61 2.12
C ILE A 172 -5.33 14.24 2.07
N LYS A 173 -5.83 14.48 0.85
CA LYS A 173 -7.15 15.10 0.61
C LYS A 173 -8.19 14.13 0.09
N LYS A 174 -7.74 12.97 -0.37
CA LYS A 174 -8.62 11.93 -0.88
C LYS A 174 -8.19 10.57 -0.37
N TYR A 175 -9.15 9.83 0.13
CA TYR A 175 -9.01 8.44 0.49
C TYR A 175 -9.79 7.58 -0.51
N ARG A 176 -9.19 6.48 -0.96
CA ARG A 176 -9.83 5.47 -1.79
C ARG A 176 -9.68 4.11 -1.14
N LEU A 177 -10.79 3.42 -0.93
CA LEU A 177 -10.81 2.04 -0.48
C LEU A 177 -11.28 1.17 -1.65
N ILE A 178 -10.42 0.28 -2.13
CA ILE A 178 -10.78 -0.63 -3.22
C ILE A 178 -10.49 -2.07 -2.81
N TYR A 179 -11.09 -3.00 -3.54
CA TYR A 179 -11.04 -4.43 -3.25
C TYR A 179 -10.45 -5.17 -4.43
N GLY A 180 -9.75 -6.26 -4.15
CA GLY A 180 -9.35 -7.17 -5.19
C GLY A 180 -8.43 -8.26 -4.70
N ASN A 181 -8.28 -9.27 -5.53
CA ASN A 181 -7.33 -10.36 -5.35
C ASN A 181 -6.42 -10.47 -6.59
N VAL A 182 -5.55 -11.48 -6.60
CA VAL A 182 -4.60 -11.70 -7.70
C VAL A 182 -5.31 -11.92 -9.05
N ALA A 183 -6.49 -12.54 -9.06
CA ALA A 183 -7.23 -12.76 -10.31
C ALA A 183 -7.84 -11.46 -10.87
N ASP A 184 -8.14 -10.49 -10.01
CA ASP A 184 -8.63 -9.16 -10.38
C ASP A 184 -7.51 -8.23 -10.86
N ALA A 185 -6.26 -8.55 -10.50
CA ALA A 185 -5.07 -7.75 -10.78
C ALA A 185 -4.52 -7.89 -12.22
N LYS A 186 -5.17 -8.68 -13.07
CA LYS A 186 -4.79 -8.85 -14.49
C LYS A 186 -5.23 -7.65 -15.36
N PRO A 187 -4.64 -7.45 -16.56
CA PRO A 187 -5.13 -6.45 -17.51
C PRO A 187 -6.64 -6.58 -17.75
N ASN A 188 -7.35 -5.45 -17.65
CA ASN A 188 -8.82 -5.35 -17.71
C ASN A 188 -9.60 -6.04 -16.57
N GLY A 189 -8.93 -6.54 -15.54
CA GLY A 189 -9.59 -6.92 -14.28
C GLY A 189 -10.12 -5.69 -13.53
N GLU A 190 -11.05 -5.89 -12.60
CA GLU A 190 -11.70 -4.77 -11.89
C GLU A 190 -10.70 -3.96 -11.06
N LEU A 191 -9.76 -4.62 -10.36
CA LEU A 191 -8.69 -3.94 -9.64
C LEU A 191 -7.80 -3.13 -10.59
N TYR A 192 -7.44 -3.71 -11.75
CA TYR A 192 -6.67 -2.99 -12.77
C TYR A 192 -7.40 -1.71 -13.24
N LYS A 193 -8.69 -1.81 -13.58
CA LYS A 193 -9.48 -0.67 -14.08
C LYS A 193 -9.60 0.45 -13.05
N GLU A 194 -9.84 0.10 -11.79
CA GLU A 194 -9.93 1.09 -10.71
C GLU A 194 -8.59 1.79 -10.47
N LEU A 195 -7.48 1.03 -10.46
CA LEU A 195 -6.14 1.61 -10.35
C LEU A 195 -5.80 2.50 -11.53
N GLU A 196 -6.11 2.09 -12.76
CA GLU A 196 -5.93 2.90 -13.96
C GLU A 196 -6.71 4.22 -13.86
N ARG A 197 -7.98 4.17 -13.44
CA ARG A 197 -8.80 5.36 -13.25
C ARG A 197 -8.22 6.31 -12.22
N ILE A 198 -7.72 5.79 -11.10
CA ILE A 198 -7.12 6.59 -10.03
C ILE A 198 -5.80 7.22 -10.50
N ILE A 199 -4.89 6.42 -11.06
CA ILE A 199 -3.55 6.88 -11.46
C ILE A 199 -3.64 7.93 -12.57
N LYS A 200 -4.57 7.78 -13.52
CA LYS A 200 -4.82 8.78 -14.57
C LYS A 200 -5.36 10.10 -14.05
N SER A 201 -5.89 10.14 -12.82
CA SER A 201 -6.42 11.36 -12.21
C SER A 201 -5.39 12.16 -11.40
N LEU A 202 -4.17 11.64 -11.25
CA LEU A 202 -3.10 12.25 -10.44
C LEU A 202 -2.43 13.46 -11.12
#